data_AF-A0A1F9EY80-F1
#
_entry.id   AF-A0A1F9EY80-F1
#
_cell.length_a   1.000
_cell.length_b   1.000
_cell.length_c   1.000
_cell.angle_alpha   90.00
_cell.angle_beta   90.00
_cell.angle_gamma   90.00
#
_symmetry.space_group_name_H-M   'P 1'
#
loop_
_entity.id
_entity.type
_entity.pdbx_description
1 polymer ?
#
loop_
_entity_poly.entity_id
_entity_poly.type
_entity_poly.pdbx_seq_one_letter_code
_entity_poly.pdbx_strand_id
1 'polypeptide(L)' 'MKPRRRGRYIPFHIRLKVARRDDYTCQICKKHLMDDEIEFDHIIPISKGGSTEESNLRLTCFKCNQEKTNKVKL' A
#
# COMPACT_ATOMS: atom_id res chain seq x y z
N MET A 1 -3.22 -22.09 -8.66
CA MET A 1 -3.51 -20.64 -8.51
C MET A 1 -3.66 -20.33 -7.02
N LYS A 2 -2.76 -19.55 -6.41
CA LYS A 2 -2.94 -19.10 -5.02
C LYS A 2 -4.07 -18.06 -5.01
N PRO A 3 -5.09 -18.18 -4.14
CA PRO A 3 -6.15 -17.18 -4.07
C PRO A 3 -5.51 -15.83 -3.74
N ARG A 4 -5.73 -14.81 -4.59
CA ARG A 4 -5.31 -13.43 -4.28
C ARG A 4 -6.01 -13.08 -2.98
N ARG A 5 -5.24 -12.95 -1.89
CA ARG A 5 -5.77 -12.54 -0.58
C ARG A 5 -6.59 -11.27 -0.84
N ARG A 6 -7.91 -11.32 -0.64
CA ARG A 6 -8.80 -10.17 -0.84
C ARG A 6 -8.13 -8.98 -0.17
N GLY A 7 -7.70 -7.99 -0.95
CA GLY A 7 -7.11 -6.77 -0.43
C GLY A 7 -8.10 -6.22 0.58
N ARG A 8 -7.70 -6.12 1.85
CA ARG A 8 -8.61 -5.67 2.89
C ARG A 8 -9.08 -4.27 2.52
N TYR A 9 -10.39 -4.05 2.58
CA TYR A 9 -11.02 -2.82 2.14
C TYR A 9 -10.41 -1.60 2.85
N ILE A 10 -9.91 -0.63 2.08
CA ILE A 10 -9.47 0.67 2.59
C ILE A 10 -10.55 1.69 2.22
N PRO A 11 -11.15 2.39 3.19
CA PRO A 11 -12.14 3.43 2.91
C PRO A 11 -11.59 4.51 1.98
N PHE A 12 -12.44 5.03 1.09
CA PHE A 12 -12.03 6.04 0.10
C PHE A 12 -11.44 7.30 0.75
N HIS A 13 -12.04 7.78 1.84
CA HIS A 13 -11.54 8.96 2.54
C HIS A 13 -10.13 8.75 3.13
N ILE A 14 -9.77 7.54 3.56
CA ILE A 14 -8.41 7.21 4.02
C ILE A 14 -7.44 7.18 2.85
N ARG A 15 -7.84 6.60 1.71
CA ARG A 15 -7.03 6.61 0.48
C ARG A 15 -6.68 8.03 0.04
N LEU A 16 -7.65 8.94 0.04
CA LEU A 16 -7.44 10.35 -0.28
C LEU A 16 -6.52 11.09 0.70
N LYS A 17 -6.58 10.74 2.00
CA LYS A 17 -5.68 11.33 3.00
C LYS A 17 -4.25 10.87 2.78
N VAL A 18 -4.05 9.55 2.65
CA VAL A 18 -2.73 8.96 2.40
C VAL A 18 -2.13 9.46 1.10
N ALA A 19 -2.90 9.52 0.01
CA ALA A 19 -2.40 10.00 -1.28
C ALA A 19 -1.93 11.46 -1.25
N ARG A 20 -2.70 12.34 -0.57
CA ARG A 20 -2.31 13.74 -0.37
C ARG A 20 -1.12 13.89 0.57
N ARG A 21 -1.10 13.16 1.69
CA ARG A 21 0.01 13.18 2.65
C ARG A 21 1.32 12.75 1.99
N ASP A 22 1.25 11.73 1.15
CA ASP A 22 2.42 11.15 0.46
C ASP A 22 2.76 11.91 -0.84
N ASP A 23 2.03 12.98 -1.17
CA ASP A 23 2.21 13.83 -2.36
C ASP A 23 2.37 13.01 -3.65
N TYR A 24 1.48 12.02 -3.83
CA TYR A 24 1.49 11.10 -4.97
C TYR A 24 2.85 10.41 -5.19
N THR A 25 3.68 10.33 -4.16
CA THR A 25 5.05 9.85 -4.24
C THR A 25 5.19 8.51 -3.53
N CYS A 26 5.78 7.53 -4.22
CA CYS A 26 6.07 6.21 -3.66
C CYS A 26 6.96 6.35 -2.42
N GLN A 27 6.49 5.89 -1.27
CA GLN A 27 7.24 6.01 -0.02
C GLN A 27 8.46 5.07 0.08
N ILE A 28 8.63 4.16 -0.89
CA ILE A 28 9.77 3.24 -0.97
C ILE A 28 10.84 3.79 -1.92
N CYS A 29 10.51 3.98 -3.21
CA CYS A 29 11.49 4.40 -4.22
C CYS A 29 11.53 5.91 -4.48
N LYS A 30 10.65 6.68 -3.84
CA LYS A 30 10.56 8.15 -3.94
C LYS A 30 10.26 8.69 -5.34
N LYS A 31 9.75 7.85 -6.24
CA LYS A 31 9.22 8.27 -7.56
C LYS A 31 7.81 8.87 -7.38
N HIS A 32 7.55 9.99 -8.04
CA HIS A 32 6.19 10.50 -8.24
C HIS A 32 5.39 9.55 -9.13
N LEU A 33 4.15 9.27 -8.75
CA LEU A 33 3.27 8.29 -9.38
C LEU A 33 2.11 8.97 -10.09
N MET A 34 1.67 8.35 -11.18
CA MET A 34 0.37 8.65 -11.79
C MET A 34 -0.74 7.89 -11.07
N ASP A 35 -1.99 8.33 -11.23
CA ASP A 35 -3.14 7.73 -10.53
C ASP A 35 -3.28 6.21 -10.75
N ASP A 36 -2.88 5.71 -11.92
CA ASP A 36 -2.89 4.28 -12.30
C ASP A 36 -1.70 3.47 -11.76
N GLU A 37 -0.65 4.14 -11.25
CA GLU A 37 0.53 3.51 -10.66
C GLU A 37 0.41 3.33 -9.13
N ILE A 38 -0.60 3.93 -8.49
CA ILE A 38 -0.76 4.03 -7.03
C ILE A 38 -1.29 2.73 -6.43
N GLU A 39 -0.55 2.21 -5.44
CA GLU A 39 -0.95 1.09 -4.59
C GLU A 39 -0.88 1.51 -3.11
N PHE A 40 -1.91 1.14 -2.34
CA PHE A 40 -1.94 1.38 -0.90
C PHE A 40 -1.44 0.14 -0.16
N ASP A 41 -0.33 0.30 0.57
CA ASP A 41 0.35 -0.78 1.27
C ASP A 41 0.25 -0.59 2.79
N HIS A 42 -0.11 -1.65 3.51
CA HIS A 42 -0.04 -1.69 4.97
C HIS A 42 1.39 -1.88 5.44
N ILE A 43 1.94 -0.91 6.18
CA ILE A 43 3.28 -0.97 6.75
C ILE A 43 3.40 -2.23 7.62
N ILE A 44 2.48 -2.38 8.59
CA ILE A 44 2.27 -3.59 9.36
C ILE A 44 1.14 -4.39 8.69
N PRO A 45 1.40 -5.59 8.15
CA PRO A 45 0.36 -6.41 7.55
C PRO A 45 -0.76 -6.67 8.54
N ILE A 46 -2.02 -6.61 8.12
CA ILE A 46 -3.12 -6.85 9.06
C ILE A 46 -3.19 -8.33 9.53
N SER A 47 -2.48 -9.26 8.88
CA SER A 47 -2.27 -10.62 9.45
C SER A 47 -1.38 -10.63 10.70
N LYS A 48 -0.63 -9.55 10.93
CA LYS A 48 0.18 -9.29 12.13
C LYS A 48 -0.44 -8.23 13.05
N GLY A 49 -1.74 -7.94 12.89
CA GLY A 49 -2.46 -6.98 13.73
C GLY A 49 -2.36 -5.51 13.33
N GLY A 50 -1.83 -5.17 12.14
CA GLY A 50 -1.83 -3.79 11.67
C GLY A 50 -3.24 -3.21 11.47
N SER A 51 -3.42 -1.91 11.73
CA SER A 51 -4.70 -1.22 11.51
C SER A 51 -4.86 -0.72 10.06
N THR A 52 -6.09 -0.41 9.63
CA THR A 52 -6.36 0.30 8.36
C THR A 52 -6.48 1.80 8.62
N GLU A 53 -5.52 2.35 9.34
CA GLU A 53 -5.44 3.78 9.62
C GLU A 53 -4.39 4.43 8.75
N GLU A 54 -4.51 5.74 8.56
CA GLU A 54 -3.56 6.54 7.78
C GLU A 54 -2.10 6.31 8.22
N SER A 55 -1.86 6.20 9.53
CA SER A 55 -0.53 5.96 10.11
C SER A 55 0.10 4.62 9.71
N ASN A 56 -0.71 3.60 9.41
CA ASN A 56 -0.25 2.27 9.02
C ASN A 56 -0.34 2.03 7.51
N LEU A 57 -0.75 3.03 6.74
CA LEU A 57 -0.84 2.98 5.29
C LEU A 57 0.22 3.87 4.65
N ARG A 58 0.73 3.44 3.50
CA ARG A 58 1.63 4.22 2.66
C ARG A 58 1.31 4.03 1.19
N LEU A 59 1.62 5.05 0.41
CA LEU A 59 1.53 5.03 -1.04
C LEU A 59 2.79 4.38 -1.62
N THR A 60 2.60 3.42 -2.51
CA THR A 60 3.67 2.66 -3.16
C THR A 60 3.38 2.51 -4.64
N CYS A 61 4.41 2.34 -5.46
CA CYS A 61 4.19 1.97 -6.86
C CYS A 61 3.95 0.47 -6.98
N PHE A 62 3.29 0.05 -8.06
CA PHE A 62 3.07 -1.36 -8.38
C PHE A 62 4.33 -2.23 -8.24
N LYS A 63 5.48 -1.74 -8.75
CA LYS A 63 6.76 -2.47 -8.69
C LYS A 63 7.21 -2.73 -7.25
N CYS A 64 7.29 -1.68 -6.42
CA CYS A 64 7.73 -1.82 -5.04
C CYS A 64 6.74 -2.64 -4.20
N ASN A 65 5.44 -2.52 -4.46
CA ASN A 65 4.42 -3.32 -3.78
C ASN A 65 4.54 -4.81 -4.13
N GLN A 66 4.79 -5.12 -5.41
CA GLN A 66 5.02 -6.49 -5.88
C GLN A 66 6.29 -7.10 -5.28
N GLU A 67 7.40 -6.35 -5.24
CA GLU A 67 8.64 -6.79 -4.61
C GLU A 67 8.47 -7.14 -3.13
N LYS A 68 7.69 -6.33 -2.38
CA LYS A 68 7.34 -6.62 -0.99
C LYS A 68 6.55 -7.92 -0.87
N THR A 69 5.58 -8.13 -1.76
CA THR A 69 4.71 -9.32 -1.75
C THR A 69 5.51 -10.59 -2.09
N ASN A 70 6.48 -10.51 -3.00
CA ASN A 70 7.36 -11.62 -3.35
C ASN A 70 8.38 -11.96 -2.25
N LYS A 71 8.68 -11.01 -1.35
CA LYS A 71 9.55 -11.22 -0.19
C LYS A 71 8.80 -11.65 1.07
N VAL A 72 7.53 -12.04 0.98
CA VAL A 72 6.84 -12.74 2.09
C VAL A 72 7.52 -14.10 2.24
N LYS A 73 8.66 -14.10 2.95
CA LYS A 73 9.31 -15.30 3.45
C LYS A 73 8.27 -16.03 4.30
N LEU A 74 7.93 -17.23 3.86
CA LEU A 74 7.37 -18.26 4.73
C LEU A 74 8.32 -18.47 5.92
#